data_AF-A0A6L6PNR1-F1
#
_entry.id   AF-A0A6L6PNR1-F1
#
_cell.length_a   1.000
_cell.length_b   1.000
_cell.length_c   1.000
_cell.angle_alpha   90.00
_cell.angle_beta   90.00
_cell.angle_gamma   90.00
#
_symmetry.space_group_name_H-M   'P 1'
#
loop_
_entity.id
_entity.type
_entity.pdbx_description
1 polymer ?
#
loop_
_entity_poly.entity_id
_entity_poly.type
_entity_poly.pdbx_seq_one_letter_code
_entity_poly.pdbx_strand_id
1 'polypeptide(L)'
;MHLPVYAHPTTTVLVDDSDSFLRSLSFQLDPTLANKTFHDTTEALHWLRNSAPGSGGVPLHVNFDMQNLPADQCNVALDLERIYRIAEQRQRFATPSVIVVDYSMPQMNGLEFCAAVAHLPCKKILFTGAADEKIAVAAFNRGLIDRYIKKSDDHALDILEMEVTALQETYFDQGSDTLREMVALHDYRFLCDPALAEVVRELKRTLGFVEHYIFPNPTGILFLDQHGKATLMVIETEQSMYTQYEIARDSDAPRSLLNALLERRVLTFFSDPFGDGMYNSGMAENWHRYSAAPRICQGQETYYWALFDLPSHYFEQRPHTYAQFLRELQPQDIAA
;
A
#
# COMPACT_ATOMS: atom_id res chain seq x y z
N MET A 1 -7.55 -9.25 10.50
CA MET A 1 -7.19 -8.05 9.70
C MET A 1 -7.05 -8.49 8.26
N HIS A 2 -7.64 -7.73 7.34
CA HIS A 2 -7.56 -8.02 5.91
C HIS A 2 -6.27 -7.45 5.33
N LEU A 3 -5.91 -7.87 4.12
CA LEU A 3 -4.80 -7.28 3.40
C LEU A 3 -5.32 -6.10 2.55
N PRO A 4 -4.77 -4.87 2.70
CA PRO A 4 -5.14 -3.76 1.83
C PRO A 4 -4.80 -4.08 0.37
N VAL A 5 -5.57 -3.53 -0.58
CA VAL A 5 -5.34 -3.71 -2.03
C VAL A 5 -3.97 -3.17 -2.46
N TYR A 6 -3.52 -2.11 -1.80
CA TYR A 6 -2.18 -1.57 -1.91
C TYR A 6 -1.81 -0.87 -0.60
N ALA A 7 -0.52 -0.77 -0.31
CA ALA A 7 0.00 0.12 0.73
C ALA A 7 1.42 0.54 0.38
N HIS A 8 1.76 1.76 0.72
CA HIS A 8 3.10 2.31 0.59
C HIS A 8 3.38 3.28 1.73
N PRO A 9 4.65 3.62 2.01
CA PRO A 9 4.97 4.68 2.95
C PRO A 9 4.26 5.98 2.60
N THR A 10 3.88 6.73 3.63
CA THR A 10 3.13 7.98 3.51
C THR A 10 3.74 9.02 4.43
N THR A 11 3.34 10.28 4.28
CA THR A 11 3.87 11.37 5.09
C THR A 11 2.98 11.62 6.31
N THR A 12 3.60 11.67 7.48
CA THR A 12 2.97 12.13 8.71
C THR A 12 3.08 13.65 8.80
N VAL A 13 1.96 14.32 9.02
CA VAL A 13 1.91 15.79 9.14
C VAL A 13 1.95 16.18 10.60
N LEU A 14 2.95 16.95 11.01
CA LEU A 14 3.12 17.43 12.38
C LEU A 14 2.73 18.92 12.43
N VAL A 15 1.77 19.27 13.28
CA VAL A 15 1.27 20.65 13.42
C VAL A 15 1.37 21.09 14.88
N ASP A 16 2.22 22.06 15.15
CA ASP A 16 2.51 22.58 16.50
C ASP A 16 3.06 24.00 16.38
N ASP A 17 2.66 24.92 17.25
CA ASP A 17 3.09 26.33 17.16
C ASP A 17 4.57 26.54 17.56
N SER A 18 5.21 25.56 18.17
CA SER A 18 6.62 25.58 18.56
C SER A 18 7.54 24.96 17.50
N ASP A 19 8.21 25.81 16.71
CA ASP A 19 9.21 25.37 15.72
C ASP A 19 10.36 24.56 16.35
N SER A 20 10.78 24.92 17.58
CA SER A 20 11.80 24.17 18.32
C SER A 20 11.34 22.75 18.67
N PHE A 21 10.07 22.60 19.05
CA PHE A 21 9.50 21.29 19.37
C PHE A 21 9.39 20.43 18.11
N LEU A 22 8.88 21.00 17.01
CA LEU A 22 8.77 20.31 15.72
C LEU A 22 10.12 19.78 15.21
N ARG A 23 11.19 20.59 15.31
CA ARG A 23 12.54 20.16 14.92
C ARG A 23 13.06 19.05 15.82
N SER A 24 12.88 19.17 17.14
CA SER A 24 13.28 18.13 18.08
C SER A 24 12.54 16.82 17.83
N LEU A 25 11.22 16.91 17.60
CA LEU A 25 10.36 15.76 17.33
C LEU A 25 10.76 15.08 16.03
N SER A 26 10.92 15.83 14.94
CA SER A 26 11.34 15.30 13.64
C SER A 26 12.71 14.60 13.70
N PHE A 27 13.62 15.05 14.58
CA PHE A 27 14.92 14.43 14.78
C PHE A 27 14.89 13.18 15.69
N GLN A 28 13.97 13.14 16.66
CA GLN A 28 13.84 12.03 17.60
C GLN A 28 13.03 10.87 17.05
N LEU A 29 12.10 11.16 16.13
CA LEU A 29 11.31 10.13 15.45
C LEU A 29 12.19 9.22 14.58
N ASP A 30 11.75 7.98 14.39
CA ASP A 30 12.38 7.03 13.47
C ASP A 30 12.65 7.70 12.10
N PRO A 31 13.91 7.75 11.62
CA PRO A 31 14.28 8.34 10.33
C PRO A 31 13.56 7.74 9.12
N THR A 32 12.99 6.54 9.27
CA THR A 32 12.18 5.88 8.25
C THR A 32 10.75 6.43 8.18
N LEU A 33 10.30 7.23 9.16
CA LEU A 33 9.00 7.90 9.14
C LEU A 33 9.11 9.26 8.46
N ALA A 34 8.72 9.31 7.19
CA ALA A 34 8.55 10.56 6.46
C ALA A 34 7.60 11.49 7.22
N ASN A 35 8.08 12.69 7.57
CA ASN A 35 7.28 13.69 8.25
C ASN A 35 7.39 15.07 7.60
N LYS A 36 6.32 15.85 7.73
CA LYS A 36 6.27 17.26 7.29
C LYS A 36 5.72 18.12 8.42
N THR A 37 6.47 19.13 8.82
CA THR A 37 6.16 19.99 9.97
C THR A 37 5.54 21.32 9.53
N PHE A 38 4.58 21.82 10.29
CA PHE A 38 3.96 23.13 10.12
C PHE A 38 3.81 23.84 11.47
N HIS A 39 4.30 25.08 11.56
CA HIS A 39 4.09 25.94 12.72
C HIS A 39 2.87 26.86 12.56
N ASP A 40 2.34 26.98 11.34
CA ASP A 40 1.15 27.73 11.02
C ASP A 40 0.01 26.78 10.60
N THR A 41 -1.09 26.85 11.32
CA THR A 41 -2.28 26.02 11.08
C THR A 41 -2.95 26.33 9.75
N THR A 42 -2.92 27.58 9.29
CA THR A 42 -3.50 28.00 8.01
C THR A 42 -2.69 27.46 6.84
N GLU A 43 -1.35 27.49 6.96
CA GLU A 43 -0.45 26.89 5.97
C GLU A 43 -0.66 25.38 5.89
N ALA A 44 -0.75 24.71 7.04
CA ALA A 44 -1.03 23.27 7.11
C ALA A 44 -2.36 22.92 6.44
N LEU A 45 -3.43 23.67 6.71
CA LEU A 45 -4.73 23.46 6.07
C LEU A 45 -4.67 23.66 4.55
N HIS A 46 -3.98 24.70 4.09
CA HIS A 46 -3.84 24.95 2.66
C HIS A 46 -3.06 23.83 1.96
N TRP A 47 -1.96 23.37 2.58
CA TRP A 47 -1.18 22.26 2.05
C TRP A 47 -1.98 20.97 2.03
N LEU A 48 -2.71 20.64 3.10
CA LEU A 48 -3.56 19.45 3.17
C LEU A 48 -4.68 19.46 2.12
N ARG A 49 -5.29 20.62 1.84
CA ARG A 49 -6.31 20.74 0.79
C ARG A 49 -5.75 20.55 -0.62
N ASN A 50 -4.52 20.99 -0.85
CA ASN A 50 -3.85 20.84 -2.15
C ASN A 50 -3.19 19.47 -2.31
N SER A 51 -2.85 18.83 -1.20
CA SER A 51 -2.23 17.49 -1.13
C SER A 51 -3.27 16.39 -0.96
N ALA A 52 -4.52 16.75 -0.64
CA ALA A 52 -5.66 15.87 -0.75
C ALA A 52 -5.61 15.32 -2.18
N PRO A 53 -5.61 13.99 -2.35
CA PRO A 53 -5.53 13.38 -3.67
C PRO A 53 -6.66 13.98 -4.51
N GLY A 54 -6.31 14.88 -5.43
CA GLY A 54 -7.28 15.61 -6.22
C GLY A 54 -7.98 14.62 -7.11
N SER A 55 -9.14 14.11 -6.69
CA SER A 55 -9.94 13.12 -7.42
C SER A 55 -9.08 12.13 -8.21
N GLY A 56 -8.05 11.57 -7.57
CA GLY A 56 -7.32 10.43 -8.09
C GLY A 56 -8.28 9.27 -7.98
N GLY A 57 -9.22 9.23 -8.93
CA GLY A 57 -10.40 8.39 -8.87
C GLY A 57 -9.99 6.98 -8.53
N VAL A 58 -10.86 6.32 -7.75
CA VAL A 58 -10.87 4.86 -7.69
C VAL A 58 -10.57 4.35 -9.11
N PRO A 59 -9.61 3.42 -9.32
CA PRO A 59 -9.22 2.90 -10.64
C PRO A 59 -10.35 2.09 -11.28
N LEU A 60 -11.48 2.77 -11.48
CA LEU A 60 -12.69 2.32 -12.11
C LEU A 60 -12.64 2.87 -13.51
N HIS A 61 -12.52 1.96 -14.46
CA HIS A 61 -12.82 2.27 -15.84
C HIS A 61 -14.30 2.04 -16.05
N VAL A 62 -15.05 3.10 -16.35
CA VAL A 62 -16.45 2.95 -16.76
C VAL A 62 -16.43 2.62 -18.24
N ASN A 63 -16.65 1.35 -18.59
CA ASN A 63 -16.78 0.95 -19.98
C ASN A 63 -18.18 1.31 -20.49
N PHE A 64 -18.25 2.28 -21.39
CA PHE A 64 -19.46 2.56 -22.19
C PHE A 64 -19.52 1.75 -23.49
N ASP A 65 -18.55 0.87 -23.73
CA ASP A 65 -18.52 0.04 -24.93
C ASP A 65 -19.38 -1.22 -24.78
N MET A 66 -20.68 -1.06 -25.04
CA MET A 66 -21.47 -2.13 -25.62
C MET A 66 -22.40 -1.55 -26.66
N GLN A 67 -21.98 -1.56 -27.93
CA GLN A 67 -22.86 -1.27 -29.09
C GLN A 67 -24.08 -2.22 -29.18
N ASN A 68 -24.35 -3.08 -28.18
CA ASN A 68 -25.40 -4.09 -28.16
C ASN A 68 -26.09 -4.31 -26.80
N LEU A 69 -25.95 -3.43 -25.78
CA LEU A 69 -26.69 -3.59 -24.52
C LEU A 69 -27.51 -2.34 -24.13
N PRO A 70 -28.65 -2.52 -23.42
CA PRO A 70 -29.54 -1.42 -23.04
C PRO A 70 -28.81 -0.39 -22.16
N ALA A 71 -29.22 0.88 -22.26
CA ALA A 71 -28.63 2.02 -21.54
C ALA A 71 -28.62 1.90 -19.99
N ASP A 72 -29.29 0.88 -19.42
CA ASP A 72 -29.39 0.63 -17.99
C ASP A 72 -28.28 -0.31 -17.44
N GLN A 73 -27.36 -0.81 -18.27
CA GLN A 73 -26.25 -1.67 -17.83
C GLN A 73 -24.90 -0.99 -17.99
N CYS A 74 -24.45 -0.34 -16.91
CA CYS A 74 -23.10 0.20 -16.79
C CYS A 74 -22.16 -0.89 -16.28
N ASN A 75 -21.23 -1.37 -17.12
CA ASN A 75 -20.16 -2.27 -16.68
C ASN A 75 -18.99 -1.44 -16.16
N VAL A 76 -18.87 -1.37 -14.83
CA VAL A 76 -17.69 -0.80 -14.18
C VAL A 76 -16.60 -1.87 -14.17
N ALA A 77 -15.56 -1.69 -14.98
CA ALA A 77 -14.39 -2.56 -15.01
C ALA A 77 -13.29 -1.96 -14.12
N LEU A 78 -12.66 -2.80 -13.31
CA LEU A 78 -11.50 -2.39 -12.52
C LEU A 78 -10.24 -2.43 -13.38
N ASP A 79 -9.51 -1.32 -13.43
CA ASP A 79 -8.21 -1.25 -14.06
C ASP A 79 -7.15 -1.63 -13.01
N LEU A 80 -6.83 -2.91 -12.97
CA LEU A 80 -5.84 -3.46 -12.03
C LEU A 80 -4.43 -2.97 -12.33
N GLU A 81 -4.13 -2.60 -13.58
CA GLU A 81 -2.82 -2.07 -13.93
C GLU A 81 -2.59 -0.71 -13.28
N ARG A 82 -3.62 0.14 -13.25
CA ARG A 82 -3.56 1.43 -12.54
C ARG A 82 -3.18 1.30 -11.07
N ILE A 83 -3.51 0.18 -10.42
CA ILE A 83 -3.19 -0.03 -8.99
C ILE A 83 -1.68 -0.18 -8.80
N TYR A 84 -1.02 -1.11 -9.52
CA TYR A 84 0.42 -1.27 -9.36
C TYR A 84 1.20 -0.11 -10.00
N ARG A 85 0.63 0.60 -10.98
CA ARG A 85 1.16 1.87 -11.52
C ARG A 85 1.19 3.01 -10.48
N ILE A 86 0.48 2.90 -9.35
CA ILE A 86 0.68 3.82 -8.22
C ILE A 86 2.15 3.83 -7.80
N ALA A 87 2.86 2.70 -7.87
CA ALA A 87 4.29 2.60 -7.55
C ALA A 87 5.18 3.52 -8.40
N GLU A 88 4.72 3.93 -9.58
CA GLU A 88 5.46 4.83 -10.46
C GLU A 88 5.23 6.30 -10.12
N GLN A 89 4.22 6.61 -9.32
CA GLN A 89 3.88 7.97 -8.94
C GLN A 89 4.81 8.46 -7.83
N ARG A 90 5.64 9.44 -8.14
CA ARG A 90 6.53 10.06 -7.15
C ARG A 90 5.77 10.68 -5.98
N GLN A 91 4.60 11.30 -6.24
CA GLN A 91 3.82 11.94 -5.20
C GLN A 91 3.15 10.97 -4.20
N ARG A 92 3.17 9.64 -4.42
CA ARG A 92 2.51 8.68 -3.53
C ARG A 92 3.04 8.74 -2.10
N PHE A 93 4.33 9.00 -1.92
CA PHE A 93 4.93 9.12 -0.58
C PHE A 93 4.57 10.43 0.12
N ALA A 94 4.18 11.47 -0.64
CA ALA A 94 3.74 12.76 -0.11
C ALA A 94 2.27 12.74 0.36
N THR A 95 1.55 11.62 0.17
CA THR A 95 0.17 11.46 0.64
C THR A 95 0.10 11.64 2.16
N PRO A 96 -0.72 12.58 2.67
CA PRO A 96 -0.91 12.76 4.10
C PRO A 96 -1.87 11.69 4.64
N SER A 97 -1.34 10.72 5.36
CA SER A 97 -2.13 9.62 5.94
C SER A 97 -2.47 9.84 7.41
N VAL A 98 -1.56 10.43 8.18
CA VAL A 98 -1.70 10.69 9.61
C VAL A 98 -1.32 12.15 9.91
N ILE A 99 -2.13 12.81 10.71
CA ILE A 99 -1.94 14.17 11.19
C ILE A 99 -1.74 14.08 12.70
N VAL A 100 -0.64 14.62 13.20
CA VAL A 100 -0.35 14.80 14.62
C VAL A 100 -0.44 16.28 14.91
N VAL A 101 -1.31 16.67 15.83
CA VAL A 101 -1.63 18.08 16.09
C VAL A 101 -1.58 18.39 17.57
N ASP A 102 -0.97 19.52 17.94
CA ASP A 102 -1.07 20.06 19.30
C ASP A 102 -2.43 20.72 19.56
N TYR A 103 -2.87 20.72 20.81
CA TYR A 103 -4.12 21.36 21.18
C TYR A 103 -3.99 22.90 21.24
N SER A 104 -2.93 23.40 21.84
CA SER A 104 -2.78 24.79 22.29
C SER A 104 -2.05 25.64 21.25
N MET A 105 -2.67 25.82 20.08
CA MET A 105 -2.12 26.66 19.02
C MET A 105 -2.85 28.02 18.94
N PRO A 106 -2.14 29.13 18.63
CA PRO A 106 -2.67 30.49 18.76
C PRO A 106 -3.71 30.89 17.71
N GLN A 107 -3.71 30.25 16.54
CA GLN A 107 -4.60 30.60 15.42
C GLN A 107 -5.95 29.87 15.50
N MET A 108 -5.90 28.56 15.73
CA MET A 108 -7.03 27.68 15.99
C MET A 108 -6.56 26.53 16.86
N ASN A 109 -7.41 26.02 17.75
CA ASN A 109 -7.00 24.89 18.59
C ASN A 109 -6.94 23.59 17.76
N GLY A 110 -6.24 22.58 18.27
CA GLY A 110 -6.05 21.31 17.56
C GLY A 110 -7.34 20.59 17.18
N LEU A 111 -8.41 20.74 17.97
CA LEU A 111 -9.70 20.12 17.66
C LEU A 111 -10.47 20.87 16.58
N GLU A 112 -10.39 22.20 16.56
CA GLU A 112 -10.91 23.02 15.46
C GLU A 112 -10.18 22.69 14.15
N PHE A 113 -8.86 22.50 14.21
CA PHE A 113 -8.07 22.04 13.08
C PHE A 113 -8.54 20.67 12.58
N CYS A 114 -8.66 19.67 13.48
CA CYS A 114 -9.19 18.35 13.13
C CYS A 114 -10.58 18.42 12.49
N ALA A 115 -11.45 19.31 12.98
CA ALA A 115 -12.79 19.52 12.43
C ALA A 115 -12.74 20.09 11.00
N ALA A 116 -11.82 21.03 10.74
CA ALA A 116 -11.64 21.61 9.41
C ALA A 116 -11.16 20.59 8.35
N VAL A 117 -10.49 19.52 8.77
CA VAL A 117 -10.00 18.43 7.91
C VAL A 117 -10.77 17.12 8.07
N ALA A 118 -11.92 17.14 8.74
CA ALA A 118 -12.70 15.93 9.02
C ALA A 118 -13.14 15.17 7.74
N HIS A 119 -13.31 15.89 6.64
CA HIS A 119 -13.68 15.34 5.33
C HIS A 119 -12.51 14.63 4.62
N LEU A 120 -11.26 14.84 5.07
CA LEU A 120 -10.10 14.14 4.53
C LEU A 120 -9.96 12.76 5.18
N PRO A 121 -9.55 11.73 4.42
CA PRO A 121 -9.40 10.36 4.91
C PRO A 121 -8.26 10.17 5.90
N CYS A 122 -7.44 11.20 6.14
CA CYS A 122 -6.31 11.18 7.06
C CYS A 122 -6.75 10.79 8.48
N LYS A 123 -5.88 10.10 9.21
CA LYS A 123 -6.03 9.82 10.64
C LYS A 123 -5.50 10.97 11.47
N LYS A 124 -6.04 11.14 12.68
CA LYS A 124 -5.76 12.30 13.53
C LYS A 124 -5.31 11.85 14.92
N ILE A 125 -4.14 12.28 15.34
CA ILE A 125 -3.58 12.10 16.68
C ILE A 125 -3.53 13.49 17.35
N LEU A 126 -4.24 13.65 18.47
CA LEU A 126 -4.07 14.82 19.33
C LEU A 126 -2.89 14.58 20.26
N PHE A 127 -1.78 15.28 20.03
CA PHE A 127 -0.56 15.14 20.82
C PHE A 127 -0.28 16.41 21.60
N THR A 128 -0.54 16.41 22.91
CA THR A 128 -0.53 17.66 23.68
C THR A 128 -0.16 17.49 25.14
N GLY A 129 0.39 18.55 25.74
CA GLY A 129 0.65 18.63 27.19
C GLY A 129 -0.43 19.36 27.99
N ALA A 130 -1.37 20.04 27.32
CA ALA A 130 -2.26 21.04 27.95
C ALA A 130 -3.76 20.71 27.89
N ALA A 131 -4.19 19.75 27.07
CA ALA A 131 -5.62 19.47 26.93
C ALA A 131 -6.18 18.70 28.14
N ASP A 132 -7.37 19.11 28.59
CA ASP A 132 -8.19 18.34 29.51
C ASP A 132 -8.54 16.99 28.85
N GLU A 133 -8.16 15.90 29.52
CA GLU A 133 -8.42 14.53 29.11
C GLU A 133 -9.89 14.29 28.76
N LYS A 134 -10.83 14.96 29.45
CA LYS A 134 -12.26 14.88 29.15
C LYS A 134 -12.60 15.40 27.76
N ILE A 135 -11.95 16.47 27.31
CA ILE A 135 -12.17 17.06 25.99
C ILE A 135 -11.62 16.12 24.92
N ALA A 136 -10.41 15.57 25.14
CA ALA A 136 -9.81 14.61 24.22
C ALA A 136 -10.64 13.32 24.10
N VAL A 137 -11.12 12.77 25.21
CA VAL A 137 -12.01 11.60 25.22
C VAL A 137 -13.32 11.89 24.50
N ALA A 138 -13.90 13.08 24.69
CA ALA A 138 -15.11 13.47 23.97
C ALA A 138 -14.87 13.61 22.45
N ALA A 139 -13.73 14.15 22.03
CA ALA A 139 -13.35 14.23 20.62
C ALA A 139 -13.13 12.84 20.01
N PHE A 140 -12.46 11.94 20.73
CA PHE A 140 -12.24 10.55 20.31
C PHE A 140 -13.56 9.79 20.15
N ASN A 141 -14.45 9.86 21.14
CA ASN A 141 -15.76 9.19 21.08
C ASN A 141 -16.66 9.71 19.96
N ARG A 142 -16.44 10.95 19.50
CA ARG A 142 -17.14 11.54 18.34
C ARG A 142 -16.48 11.21 17.00
N GLY A 143 -15.37 10.48 17.00
CA GLY A 143 -14.59 10.18 15.80
C GLY A 143 -13.88 11.39 15.19
N LEU A 144 -13.71 12.48 15.95
CA LEU A 144 -12.99 13.66 15.48
C LEU A 144 -11.47 13.43 15.45
N ILE A 145 -10.99 12.64 16.41
CA ILE A 145 -9.60 12.17 16.51
C ILE A 145 -9.59 10.65 16.63
N ASP A 146 -8.56 10.01 16.11
CA ASP A 146 -8.36 8.56 16.20
C ASP A 146 -7.52 8.17 17.42
N ARG A 147 -6.64 9.07 17.90
CA ARG A 147 -5.82 8.87 19.11
C ARG A 147 -5.57 10.17 19.86
N TYR A 148 -5.26 10.03 21.14
CA TYR A 148 -4.81 11.10 22.02
C TYR A 148 -3.59 10.62 22.80
N ILE A 149 -2.54 11.45 22.83
CA ILE A 149 -1.28 11.14 23.51
C ILE A 149 -0.86 12.38 24.32
N LYS A 150 -0.46 12.16 25.58
CA LYS A 150 0.05 13.21 26.47
C LYS A 150 1.54 13.40 26.23
N LYS A 151 1.98 14.61 25.89
CA LYS A 151 3.41 14.96 25.69
C LYS A 151 4.27 14.75 26.93
N SER A 152 3.67 14.78 28.12
CA SER A 152 4.35 14.62 29.41
C SER A 152 4.58 13.16 29.81
N ASP A 153 4.09 12.21 29.01
CA ASP A 153 4.34 10.78 29.27
C ASP A 153 5.81 10.46 28.95
N ASP A 154 6.46 9.69 29.81
CA ASP A 154 7.86 9.27 29.64
C ASP A 154 8.06 8.46 28.34
N HIS A 155 7.02 7.79 27.86
CA HIS A 155 7.00 6.98 26.64
C HIS A 155 6.19 7.61 25.49
N ALA A 156 5.91 8.92 25.58
CA ALA A 156 5.09 9.64 24.61
C ALA A 156 5.52 9.44 23.15
N LEU A 157 6.83 9.44 22.88
CA LEU A 157 7.39 9.31 21.54
C LEU A 157 7.25 7.89 21.00
N ASP A 158 7.59 6.87 21.81
CA ASP A 158 7.45 5.47 21.44
C ASP A 158 5.99 5.12 21.11
N ILE A 159 5.06 5.65 21.92
CA ILE A 159 3.61 5.50 21.69
C ILE A 159 3.21 6.23 20.41
N LEU A 160 3.72 7.44 20.17
CA LEU A 160 3.42 8.19 18.97
C LEU A 160 3.85 7.45 17.70
N GLU A 161 5.07 6.91 17.67
CA GLU A 161 5.57 6.14 16.52
C GLU A 161 4.72 4.91 16.25
N MET A 162 4.44 4.13 17.30
CA MET A 162 3.59 2.93 17.21
C MET A 162 2.19 3.28 16.66
N GLU A 163 1.56 4.34 17.19
CA GLU A 163 0.23 4.76 16.78
C GLU A 163 0.23 5.36 15.36
N VAL A 164 1.29 6.08 14.96
CA VAL A 164 1.46 6.55 13.58
C VAL A 164 1.49 5.37 12.62
N THR A 165 2.31 4.35 12.86
CA THR A 165 2.37 3.15 12.01
C THR A 165 1.02 2.43 11.95
N ALA A 166 0.38 2.20 13.10
CA ALA A 166 -0.92 1.53 13.14
C ALA A 166 -2.03 2.31 12.40
N LEU A 167 -2.02 3.64 12.52
CA LEU A 167 -2.99 4.50 11.82
C LEU A 167 -2.70 4.61 10.33
N GLN A 168 -1.44 4.55 9.90
CA GLN A 168 -1.08 4.45 8.47
C GLN A 168 -1.61 3.15 7.85
N GLU A 169 -1.50 2.02 8.56
CA GLU A 169 -2.11 0.76 8.11
C GLU A 169 -3.63 0.88 8.02
N THR A 170 -4.25 1.47 9.05
CA THR A 170 -5.71 1.69 9.09
C THR A 170 -6.19 2.61 7.96
N TYR A 171 -5.38 3.60 7.57
CA TYR A 171 -5.67 4.49 6.44
C TYR A 171 -5.85 3.71 5.13
N PHE A 172 -4.93 2.79 4.82
CA PHE A 172 -5.04 1.97 3.61
C PHE A 172 -6.12 0.89 3.72
N ASP A 173 -6.32 0.30 4.90
CA ASP A 173 -7.37 -0.71 5.09
C ASP A 173 -8.75 -0.11 4.78
N GLN A 174 -9.09 1.02 5.41
CA GLN A 174 -10.36 1.71 5.19
C GLN A 174 -10.48 2.36 3.81
N GLY A 175 -9.39 2.95 3.31
CA GLY A 175 -9.37 3.58 1.99
C GLY A 175 -9.53 2.59 0.84
N SER A 176 -9.26 1.30 1.08
CA SER A 176 -9.35 0.24 0.07
C SER A 176 -10.56 -0.68 0.21
N ASP A 177 -11.48 -0.44 1.15
CA ASP A 177 -12.63 -1.32 1.41
C ASP A 177 -13.47 -1.59 0.14
N THR A 178 -13.94 -0.52 -0.52
CA THR A 178 -14.74 -0.63 -1.76
C THR A 178 -13.97 -1.34 -2.87
N LEU A 179 -12.67 -1.02 -3.03
CA LEU A 179 -11.82 -1.65 -4.04
C LEU A 179 -11.64 -3.13 -3.76
N ARG A 180 -11.39 -3.48 -2.49
CA ARG A 180 -11.19 -4.86 -2.02
C ARG A 180 -12.42 -5.69 -2.28
N GLU A 181 -13.61 -5.17 -1.96
CA GLU A 181 -14.88 -5.85 -2.26
C GLU A 181 -15.04 -6.12 -3.76
N MET A 182 -14.72 -5.15 -4.63
CA MET A 182 -14.83 -5.32 -6.08
C MET A 182 -13.80 -6.33 -6.65
N VAL A 183 -12.54 -6.30 -6.20
CA VAL A 183 -11.52 -7.26 -6.67
C VAL A 183 -11.73 -8.65 -6.08
N ALA A 184 -12.26 -8.76 -4.86
CA ALA A 184 -12.55 -10.05 -4.21
C ALA A 184 -13.68 -10.83 -4.89
N LEU A 185 -14.48 -10.20 -5.76
CA LEU A 185 -15.43 -10.88 -6.64
C LEU A 185 -14.74 -11.65 -7.79
N HIS A 186 -13.43 -11.46 -7.98
CA HIS A 186 -12.60 -12.06 -9.01
C HIS A 186 -11.51 -12.94 -8.37
N ASP A 187 -10.34 -13.06 -9.00
CA ASP A 187 -9.22 -13.92 -8.58
C ASP A 187 -8.47 -13.43 -7.30
N TYR A 188 -8.95 -12.37 -6.64
CA TYR A 188 -8.29 -11.75 -5.48
C TYR A 188 -8.94 -12.09 -4.12
N ARG A 189 -9.64 -13.22 -4.02
CA ARG A 189 -10.29 -13.65 -2.76
C ARG A 189 -9.31 -13.75 -1.60
N PHE A 190 -8.03 -14.01 -1.90
CA PHE A 190 -6.96 -14.09 -0.92
C PHE A 190 -6.71 -12.79 -0.13
N LEU A 191 -7.15 -11.62 -0.61
CA LEU A 191 -7.06 -10.36 0.14
C LEU A 191 -7.92 -10.37 1.40
N CYS A 192 -9.00 -11.17 1.40
CA CYS A 192 -9.90 -11.34 2.52
C CYS A 192 -9.46 -12.48 3.46
N ASP A 193 -8.38 -13.21 3.12
CA ASP A 193 -7.90 -14.34 3.91
C ASP A 193 -6.90 -13.90 4.99
N PRO A 194 -7.22 -14.05 6.28
CA PRO A 194 -6.31 -13.67 7.36
C PRO A 194 -5.02 -14.51 7.40
N ALA A 195 -5.04 -15.76 6.93
CA ALA A 195 -3.85 -16.60 6.86
C ALA A 195 -2.84 -16.05 5.85
N LEU A 196 -3.31 -15.64 4.67
CA LEU A 196 -2.43 -15.03 3.68
C LEU A 196 -1.98 -13.62 4.11
N ALA A 197 -2.86 -12.84 4.74
CA ALA A 197 -2.48 -11.54 5.30
C ALA A 197 -1.31 -11.65 6.31
N GLU A 198 -1.29 -12.72 7.12
CA GLU A 198 -0.17 -13.01 8.03
C GLU A 198 1.12 -13.34 7.27
N VAL A 199 1.03 -14.18 6.23
CA VAL A 199 2.19 -14.50 5.36
C VAL A 199 2.77 -13.23 4.76
N VAL A 200 1.93 -12.34 4.25
CA VAL A 200 2.38 -11.07 3.66
C VAL A 200 3.03 -10.16 4.70
N ARG A 201 2.46 -10.06 5.90
CA ARG A 201 3.05 -9.27 6.99
C ARG A 201 4.43 -9.81 7.39
N GLU A 202 4.56 -11.12 7.50
CA GLU A 202 5.83 -11.76 7.82
C GLU A 202 6.87 -11.57 6.70
N LEU A 203 6.46 -11.65 5.44
CA LEU A 203 7.35 -11.37 4.30
C LEU A 203 7.84 -9.92 4.31
N LYS A 204 6.96 -8.95 4.57
CA LYS A 204 7.36 -7.54 4.71
C LYS A 204 8.41 -7.35 5.81
N ARG A 205 8.17 -7.97 6.98
CA ARG A 205 9.07 -7.89 8.13
C ARG A 205 10.43 -8.54 7.89
N THR A 206 10.44 -9.72 7.25
CA THR A 206 11.66 -10.52 7.08
C THR A 206 12.51 -10.11 5.87
N LEU A 207 11.87 -9.65 4.79
CA LEU A 207 12.55 -9.27 3.55
C LEU A 207 12.69 -7.74 3.38
N GLY A 208 12.10 -6.94 4.28
CA GLY A 208 12.22 -5.49 4.29
C GLY A 208 11.40 -4.80 3.18
N PHE A 209 10.28 -5.40 2.78
CA PHE A 209 9.37 -4.75 1.83
C PHE A 209 8.61 -3.62 2.52
N VAL A 210 8.63 -2.45 1.89
CA VAL A 210 7.98 -1.24 2.41
C VAL A 210 6.69 -0.92 1.65
N GLU A 211 6.56 -1.40 0.41
CA GLU A 211 5.38 -1.20 -0.43
C GLU A 211 4.79 -2.55 -0.87
N HIS A 212 3.47 -2.60 -1.06
CA HIS A 212 2.80 -3.70 -1.75
C HIS A 212 1.63 -3.23 -2.60
N TYR A 213 1.36 -3.94 -3.70
CA TYR A 213 0.26 -3.68 -4.64
C TYR A 213 -0.26 -5.01 -5.18
N ILE A 214 -1.57 -5.14 -5.42
CA ILE A 214 -2.04 -6.29 -6.20
C ILE A 214 -1.51 -6.26 -7.63
N PHE A 215 -1.27 -7.44 -8.20
CA PHE A 215 -0.73 -7.60 -9.54
C PHE A 215 -1.68 -8.43 -10.42
N PRO A 216 -1.98 -8.00 -11.66
CA PRO A 216 -3.00 -8.59 -12.54
C PRO A 216 -2.62 -9.96 -13.14
N ASN A 217 -1.42 -10.07 -13.71
CA ASN A 217 -1.05 -11.25 -14.49
C ASN A 217 0.46 -11.55 -14.38
N PRO A 218 0.87 -12.64 -13.69
CA PRO A 218 0.01 -13.59 -12.99
C PRO A 218 -0.61 -12.97 -11.73
N THR A 219 -1.72 -13.52 -11.27
CA THR A 219 -2.41 -13.01 -10.08
C THR A 219 -1.50 -13.09 -8.85
N GLY A 220 -1.35 -11.97 -8.14
CA GLY A 220 -0.42 -11.93 -7.03
C GLY A 220 -0.29 -10.57 -6.35
N ILE A 221 0.82 -10.41 -5.63
CA ILE A 221 1.18 -9.19 -4.92
C ILE A 221 2.58 -8.76 -5.34
N LEU A 222 2.70 -7.56 -5.89
CA LEU A 222 3.97 -6.89 -6.10
C LEU A 222 4.44 -6.26 -4.80
N PHE A 223 5.68 -6.56 -4.40
CA PHE A 223 6.40 -5.90 -3.33
C PHE A 223 7.51 -5.00 -3.86
N LEU A 224 7.75 -3.88 -3.19
CA LEU A 224 8.95 -3.08 -3.36
C LEU A 224 9.68 -2.90 -2.02
N ASP A 225 11.01 -3.02 -2.06
CA ASP A 225 11.87 -2.61 -0.96
C ASP A 225 12.16 -1.09 -1.00
N GLN A 226 12.82 -0.57 0.03
CA GLN A 226 13.19 0.84 0.14
C GLN A 226 14.06 1.38 -1.01
N HIS A 227 14.73 0.49 -1.76
CA HIS A 227 15.60 0.80 -2.89
C HIS A 227 14.91 0.57 -4.25
N GLY A 228 13.62 0.21 -4.25
CA GLY A 228 12.82 -0.05 -5.43
C GLY A 228 13.08 -1.40 -6.09
N LYS A 229 13.67 -2.38 -5.39
CA LYS A 229 13.74 -3.74 -5.89
C LYS A 229 12.33 -4.32 -5.91
N ALA A 230 11.86 -4.69 -7.09
CA ALA A 230 10.53 -5.25 -7.30
C ALA A 230 10.55 -6.79 -7.18
N THR A 231 9.69 -7.34 -6.34
CA THR A 231 9.52 -8.79 -6.15
C THR A 231 8.04 -9.12 -6.24
N LEU A 232 7.68 -10.03 -7.15
CA LEU A 232 6.32 -10.51 -7.33
C LEU A 232 6.11 -11.79 -6.50
N MET A 233 5.11 -11.77 -5.63
CA MET A 233 4.54 -12.95 -5.02
C MET A 233 3.39 -13.45 -5.89
N VAL A 234 3.63 -14.51 -6.64
CA VAL A 234 2.59 -15.21 -7.42
C VAL A 234 1.77 -16.05 -6.45
N ILE A 235 0.44 -15.98 -6.57
CA ILE A 235 -0.49 -16.70 -5.70
C ILE A 235 -1.48 -17.44 -6.59
N GLU A 236 -1.49 -18.76 -6.46
CA GLU A 236 -2.38 -19.64 -7.20
C GLU A 236 -3.23 -20.46 -6.23
N THR A 237 -4.45 -20.75 -6.65
CA THR A 237 -5.34 -21.71 -6.01
C THR A 237 -5.20 -23.07 -6.67
N GLU A 238 -5.84 -24.08 -6.09
CA GLU A 238 -5.97 -25.40 -6.73
C GLU A 238 -6.53 -25.32 -8.16
N GLN A 239 -7.52 -24.45 -8.38
CA GLN A 239 -8.18 -24.28 -9.67
C GLN A 239 -7.26 -23.59 -10.67
N SER A 240 -6.61 -22.50 -10.27
CA SER A 240 -5.77 -21.72 -11.19
C SER A 240 -4.45 -22.44 -11.52
N MET A 241 -3.91 -23.26 -10.61
CA MET A 241 -2.84 -24.22 -10.91
C MET A 241 -3.22 -25.18 -12.04
N TYR A 242 -4.46 -25.69 -12.02
CA TYR A 242 -4.96 -26.57 -13.07
C TYR A 242 -5.15 -25.82 -14.40
N THR A 243 -5.65 -24.58 -14.36
CA THR A 243 -5.74 -23.71 -15.55
C THR A 243 -4.36 -23.46 -16.18
N GLN A 244 -3.34 -23.18 -15.38
CA GLN A 244 -1.96 -23.00 -15.85
C GLN A 244 -1.42 -24.28 -16.53
N TYR A 245 -1.74 -25.46 -15.98
CA TYR A 245 -1.41 -26.73 -16.62
C TYR A 245 -2.08 -26.89 -18.00
N GLU A 246 -3.37 -26.58 -18.11
CA GLU A 246 -4.10 -26.71 -19.38
C GLU A 246 -3.52 -25.78 -20.45
N ILE A 247 -3.22 -24.54 -20.10
CA ILE A 247 -2.62 -23.59 -21.04
C ILE A 247 -1.22 -24.03 -21.48
N ALA A 248 -0.40 -24.51 -20.54
CA ALA A 248 0.92 -25.05 -20.88
C ALA A 248 0.81 -26.28 -21.80
N ARG A 249 -0.16 -27.17 -21.56
CA ARG A 249 -0.40 -28.35 -22.39
C ARG A 249 -0.82 -27.96 -23.80
N ASP A 250 -1.74 -27.04 -23.92
CA ASP A 250 -2.27 -26.58 -25.21
C ASP A 250 -1.22 -25.78 -26.01
N SER A 251 -0.17 -25.29 -25.33
CA SER A 251 1.00 -24.61 -25.91
C SER A 251 2.20 -25.55 -26.15
N ASP A 252 1.99 -26.87 -26.17
CA ASP A 252 3.01 -27.90 -26.40
C ASP A 252 4.19 -27.85 -25.41
N ALA A 253 3.92 -27.57 -24.13
CA ALA A 253 4.94 -27.58 -23.10
C ALA A 253 5.59 -28.97 -22.91
N PRO A 254 6.89 -29.02 -22.53
CA PRO A 254 7.58 -30.26 -22.20
C PRO A 254 6.84 -31.09 -21.15
N ARG A 255 6.83 -32.41 -21.33
CA ARG A 255 6.23 -33.36 -20.38
C ARG A 255 6.75 -33.17 -18.94
N SER A 256 8.00 -32.76 -18.78
CA SER A 256 8.59 -32.47 -17.47
C SER A 256 7.93 -31.29 -16.76
N LEU A 257 7.66 -30.19 -17.47
CA LEU A 257 6.93 -29.04 -16.96
C LEU A 257 5.47 -29.43 -16.66
N LEU A 258 4.81 -30.11 -17.59
CA LEU A 258 3.43 -30.57 -17.43
C LEU A 258 3.24 -31.46 -16.19
N ASN A 259 4.14 -32.41 -15.97
CA ASN A 259 4.10 -33.25 -14.77
C ASN A 259 4.36 -32.42 -13.50
N ALA A 260 5.32 -31.48 -13.54
CA ALA A 260 5.63 -30.64 -12.39
C ALA A 260 4.45 -29.72 -11.99
N LEU A 261 3.70 -29.19 -12.97
CA LEU A 261 2.48 -28.41 -12.74
C LEU A 261 1.35 -29.27 -12.16
N LEU A 262 1.07 -30.45 -12.76
CA LEU A 262 0.06 -31.39 -12.25
C LEU A 262 0.33 -31.84 -10.81
N GLU A 263 1.60 -32.07 -10.49
CA GLU A 263 2.03 -32.50 -9.16
C GLU A 263 2.25 -31.32 -8.20
N ARG A 264 1.93 -30.08 -8.63
CA ARG A 264 2.01 -28.84 -7.83
C ARG A 264 3.40 -28.62 -7.23
N ARG A 265 4.44 -29.04 -7.95
CA ARG A 265 5.84 -28.91 -7.52
C ARG A 265 6.50 -27.62 -7.97
N VAL A 266 5.90 -26.92 -8.93
CA VAL A 266 6.40 -25.66 -9.47
C VAL A 266 5.26 -24.68 -9.68
N LEU A 267 5.52 -23.42 -9.34
CA LEU A 267 4.80 -22.26 -9.83
C LEU A 267 5.62 -21.61 -10.94
N THR A 268 4.96 -21.08 -11.96
CA THR A 268 5.65 -20.44 -13.08
C THR A 268 5.26 -18.98 -13.25
N PHE A 269 6.26 -18.16 -13.56
CA PHE A 269 6.10 -16.78 -13.99
C PHE A 269 6.95 -16.55 -15.25
N PHE A 270 6.32 -16.61 -16.42
CA PHE A 270 7.00 -16.45 -17.71
C PHE A 270 7.11 -14.97 -18.10
N SER A 271 8.03 -14.27 -17.44
CA SER A 271 8.25 -12.84 -17.64
C SER A 271 9.01 -12.54 -18.95
N ASP A 272 8.30 -12.49 -20.07
CA ASP A 272 8.83 -12.09 -21.38
C ASP A 272 8.32 -10.69 -21.76
N PRO A 273 9.20 -9.71 -22.07
CA PRO A 273 8.80 -8.36 -22.49
C PRO A 273 7.84 -8.31 -23.68
N PHE A 274 7.83 -9.36 -24.52
CA PHE A 274 6.97 -9.46 -25.70
C PHE A 274 5.91 -10.56 -25.58
N GLY A 275 5.86 -11.24 -24.44
CA GLY A 275 4.92 -12.31 -24.15
C GLY A 275 3.69 -11.82 -23.40
N ASP A 276 2.68 -12.67 -23.35
CA ASP A 276 1.43 -12.48 -22.61
C ASP A 276 1.51 -13.01 -21.16
N GLY A 277 2.72 -13.30 -20.67
CA GLY A 277 2.96 -13.94 -19.38
C GLY A 277 2.74 -15.46 -19.39
N MET A 278 2.38 -16.03 -20.54
CA MET A 278 2.09 -17.45 -20.70
C MET A 278 3.32 -18.22 -21.20
N TYR A 279 3.23 -19.55 -21.09
CA TYR A 279 4.26 -20.41 -21.63
C TYR A 279 4.33 -20.29 -23.15
N ASN A 280 5.54 -20.09 -23.68
CA ASN A 280 5.84 -20.16 -25.10
C ASN A 280 6.80 -21.32 -25.39
N SER A 281 6.63 -22.01 -26.52
CA SER A 281 7.54 -23.05 -27.00
C SER A 281 9.02 -22.63 -27.05
N GLY A 282 9.31 -21.33 -27.25
CA GLY A 282 10.67 -20.78 -27.16
C GLY A 282 11.32 -20.91 -25.77
N MET A 283 10.54 -21.17 -24.73
CA MET A 283 10.99 -21.31 -23.33
C MET A 283 11.18 -22.78 -22.92
N ALA A 284 10.93 -23.73 -23.82
CA ALA A 284 10.95 -25.17 -23.54
C ALA A 284 12.25 -25.68 -22.91
N GLU A 285 13.40 -25.09 -23.24
CA GLU A 285 14.70 -25.52 -22.70
C GLU A 285 15.01 -24.88 -21.34
N ASN A 286 14.43 -23.71 -21.06
CA ASN A 286 14.78 -22.86 -19.93
C ASN A 286 13.63 -22.58 -18.95
N TRP A 287 12.52 -23.31 -19.04
CA TRP A 287 11.33 -23.12 -18.19
C TRP A 287 11.66 -23.16 -16.68
N HIS A 288 12.69 -23.90 -16.29
CA HIS A 288 13.16 -23.98 -14.90
C HIS A 288 13.60 -22.62 -14.33
N ARG A 289 14.04 -21.66 -15.17
CA ARG A 289 14.41 -20.30 -14.75
C ARG A 289 13.22 -19.44 -14.38
N TYR A 290 12.06 -19.77 -14.93
CA TYR A 290 10.79 -19.11 -14.72
C TYR A 290 9.95 -19.82 -13.66
N SER A 291 10.55 -20.78 -12.94
CA SER A 291 9.86 -21.66 -12.02
C SER A 291 10.41 -21.55 -10.61
N ALA A 292 9.53 -21.64 -9.63
CA ALA A 292 9.90 -21.73 -8.21
C ALA A 292 9.07 -22.80 -7.51
N ALA A 293 9.64 -23.43 -6.48
CA ALA A 293 8.90 -24.39 -5.66
C ALA A 293 7.83 -23.64 -4.83
N PRO A 294 6.55 -24.05 -4.90
CA PRO A 294 5.50 -23.37 -4.16
C PRO A 294 5.65 -23.63 -2.66
N ARG A 295 5.40 -22.57 -1.89
CA ARG A 295 5.06 -22.65 -0.48
C ARG A 295 3.54 -22.71 -0.36
N ILE A 296 3.07 -23.39 0.67
CA ILE A 296 1.63 -23.63 0.88
C ILE A 296 1.16 -22.77 2.05
N CYS A 297 0.05 -22.05 1.85
CA CYS A 297 -0.70 -21.39 2.91
C CYS A 297 -2.09 -22.04 3.01
N GLN A 298 -2.44 -22.53 4.21
CA GLN A 298 -3.74 -23.11 4.50
C GLN A 298 -4.64 -22.04 5.11
N GLY A 299 -5.51 -21.45 4.29
CA GLY A 299 -6.49 -20.44 4.70
C GLY A 299 -7.93 -20.95 4.54
N GLN A 300 -8.82 -20.07 4.11
CA GLN A 300 -10.17 -20.38 3.64
C GLN A 300 -10.15 -21.31 2.42
N GLU A 301 -9.09 -21.23 1.62
CA GLU A 301 -8.71 -22.21 0.60
C GLU A 301 -7.20 -22.48 0.67
N THR A 302 -6.74 -23.48 -0.08
CA THR A 302 -5.30 -23.77 -0.19
C THR A 302 -4.69 -22.84 -1.24
N TYR A 303 -3.74 -22.01 -0.80
CA TYR A 303 -2.95 -21.15 -1.67
C TYR A 303 -1.54 -21.71 -1.86
N TYR A 304 -1.10 -21.77 -3.11
CA TYR A 304 0.27 -22.03 -3.51
C TYR A 304 0.90 -20.70 -3.88
N TRP A 305 2.05 -20.38 -3.30
CA TRP A 305 2.70 -19.11 -3.59
C TRP A 305 4.21 -19.24 -3.69
N ALA A 306 4.82 -18.36 -4.50
CA ALA A 306 6.27 -18.26 -4.64
C ALA A 306 6.68 -16.83 -4.99
N LEU A 307 7.95 -16.50 -4.70
CA LEU A 307 8.53 -15.18 -4.98
C LEU A 307 9.37 -15.24 -6.24
N PHE A 308 9.22 -14.22 -7.09
CA PHE A 308 9.98 -14.00 -8.31
C PHE A 308 10.47 -12.56 -8.36
N ASP A 309 11.65 -12.32 -8.93
CA ASP A 309 12.06 -10.94 -9.23
C ASP A 309 11.18 -10.42 -10.37
N LEU A 310 10.58 -9.23 -10.21
CA LEU A 310 9.76 -8.61 -11.25
C LEU A 310 10.67 -7.78 -12.18
N PRO A 311 10.75 -8.10 -13.48
CA PRO A 311 11.59 -7.34 -14.40
C PRO A 311 11.13 -5.89 -14.60
N SER A 312 12.07 -5.02 -14.94
CA SER A 312 11.80 -3.58 -15.10
C SER A 312 10.87 -3.23 -16.27
N HIS A 313 10.68 -4.11 -17.25
CA HIS A 313 9.81 -3.86 -18.40
C HIS A 313 8.32 -3.84 -18.03
N TYR A 314 7.95 -4.35 -16.86
CA TYR A 314 6.60 -4.19 -16.32
C TYR A 314 6.31 -2.77 -15.87
N PHE A 315 7.33 -1.91 -15.74
CA PHE A 315 7.19 -0.49 -15.40
C PHE A 315 7.34 0.39 -16.64
N GLU A 316 6.45 1.37 -16.83
CA GLU A 316 6.59 2.40 -17.88
C GLU A 316 7.74 3.35 -17.55
N GLN A 317 7.88 3.66 -16.26
CA GLN A 317 8.94 4.49 -15.72
C GLN A 317 9.49 3.87 -14.45
N ARG A 318 10.79 4.06 -14.22
CA ARG A 318 11.45 3.52 -13.03
C ARG A 318 10.79 4.13 -11.78
N PRO A 319 10.28 3.30 -10.84
CA PRO A 319 9.71 3.78 -9.58
C PRO A 319 10.68 4.68 -8.83
N HIS A 320 10.20 5.84 -8.39
CA HIS A 320 10.93 6.65 -7.40
C HIS A 320 10.93 5.90 -6.08
N THR A 321 12.11 5.76 -5.46
CA THR A 321 12.32 4.89 -4.31
C THR A 321 12.06 5.62 -3.01
N TYR A 322 11.63 4.91 -1.96
CA TYR A 322 11.40 5.54 -0.66
C TYR A 322 12.68 6.13 -0.06
N ALA A 323 13.82 5.46 -0.23
CA ALA A 323 15.12 5.98 0.21
C ALA A 323 15.55 7.25 -0.54
N GLN A 324 15.10 7.47 -1.79
CA GLN A 324 15.29 8.77 -2.46
C GLN A 324 14.38 9.83 -1.87
N PHE A 325 13.10 9.50 -1.61
CA PHE A 325 12.15 10.42 -1.02
C PHE A 325 12.59 10.92 0.37
N LEU A 326 13.04 10.04 1.26
CA LEU A 326 13.54 10.42 2.58
C LEU A 326 14.74 11.37 2.50
N ARG A 327 15.67 11.13 1.57
CA ARG A 327 16.83 12.03 1.35
C ARG A 327 16.44 13.41 0.84
N GLU A 328 15.35 13.51 0.08
CA GLU A 328 14.84 14.78 -0.42
C GLU A 328 14.09 15.58 0.67
N LEU A 329 13.54 14.90 1.68
CA LEU A 329 12.90 15.52 2.84
C LEU A 329 13.91 16.04 3.87
N GLN A 330 15.10 15.43 3.95
CA GLN A 330 16.15 15.96 4.81
C GLN A 330 16.56 17.35 4.31
N PRO A 331 16.66 18.35 5.20
CA PRO A 331 17.18 19.66 4.81
C PRO A 331 18.54 19.43 4.17
N GLN A 332 18.71 19.91 2.94
CA GLN A 332 20.03 19.93 2.32
C GLN A 332 20.90 20.80 3.23
N ASP A 333 21.75 20.16 4.04
CA ASP A 333 22.86 20.86 4.66
C ASP A 333 23.62 21.51 3.52
N ILE A 334 23.51 22.84 3.45
CA ILE A 334 24.30 23.67 2.58
C ILE A 334 25.73 23.36 2.99
N ALA A 335 26.43 22.58 2.17
CA ALA A 335 27.86 22.39 2.27
C ALA A 335 28.50 23.78 2.26
N ALA A 336 29.00 24.20 3.42
CA ALA A 336 29.82 25.38 3.58
C ALA A 336 31.26 25.09 3.16
#